data_AF-A0A4S4LFI2-F1
#
_entry.id   AF-A0A4S4LFI2-F1
#
_cell.length_a   1.000
_cell.length_b   1.000
_cell.length_c   1.000
_cell.angle_alpha   90.00
_cell.angle_beta   90.00
_cell.angle_gamma   90.00
#
_symmetry.space_group_name_H-M   'P 1'
#
loop_
_entity.id
_entity.type
_entity.pdbx_description
1 polymer ?
#
loop_
_entity_poly.entity_id
_entity_poly.type
_entity_poly.pdbx_seq_one_letter_code
_entity_poly.pdbx_strand_id
1 'polypeptide(L)'
;MSTLADFSQTSPTMNEKIPMDDLDDWTRSDSVDDLVNPVLETSEWALKINPDGVKAAAQHIHARMRAESYTPHTWRTHPLHLCPPDPYDPTDSRTRATLDWLFLVSSLNFSFWSELEGRPDRYAVAWRAGWDPDAPRAIYTGYWSLVAAIDRALDEGIPITDPAFYADPVRCPDALITHVFRPAPRSAESIPLLHQRIAIMRQNGLILCAVSD
;
A
#
# COMPACT_ATOMS: atom_id res chain seq x y z
N MET A 1 -12.60 -19.54 56.15
CA MET A 1 -11.46 -18.78 55.63
C MET A 1 -10.82 -19.60 54.52
N SER A 2 -11.09 -19.25 53.26
CA SER A 2 -10.26 -19.67 52.13
C SER A 2 -10.39 -18.59 51.06
N THR A 3 -9.23 -18.08 50.68
CA THR A 3 -8.95 -16.89 49.87
C THR A 3 -9.25 -17.15 48.39
N LEU A 4 -9.93 -16.21 47.76
CA LEU A 4 -9.98 -16.07 46.29
C LEU A 4 -8.63 -15.53 45.84
N ALA A 5 -7.93 -16.27 44.96
CA ALA A 5 -6.76 -15.77 44.28
C ALA A 5 -7.19 -14.91 43.10
N ASP A 6 -6.75 -13.66 43.13
CA ASP A 6 -6.92 -12.63 42.12
C ASP A 6 -6.02 -12.95 40.92
N PHE A 7 -6.61 -13.20 39.74
CA PHE A 7 -5.89 -13.36 38.49
C PHE A 7 -6.06 -12.09 37.64
N SER A 8 -5.36 -11.04 38.05
CA SER A 8 -5.01 -9.94 37.15
C SER A 8 -3.66 -10.24 36.52
N GLN A 9 -3.68 -10.85 35.35
CA GLN A 9 -2.55 -10.78 34.42
C GLN A 9 -3.04 -10.02 33.20
N THR A 10 -2.68 -8.74 33.12
CA THR A 10 -2.82 -7.93 31.92
C THR A 10 -1.85 -8.48 30.87
N SER A 11 -2.38 -9.15 29.85
CA SER A 11 -1.60 -9.50 28.65
C SER A 11 -1.10 -8.21 28.00
N PRO A 12 0.20 -8.11 27.63
CA PRO A 12 0.70 -6.95 26.92
C PRO A 12 0.01 -6.86 25.55
N THR A 13 -0.50 -5.69 25.21
CA THR A 13 -1.09 -5.42 23.90
C THR A 13 0.03 -5.28 22.86
N MET A 14 -0.20 -5.77 21.64
CA MET A 14 0.77 -5.83 20.53
C MET A 14 1.30 -4.47 20.01
N ASN A 15 1.09 -3.36 20.73
CA ASN A 15 1.25 -2.00 20.21
C ASN A 15 2.20 -1.09 20.98
N GLU A 16 3.02 -1.61 21.89
CA GLU A 16 4.09 -0.79 22.49
C GLU A 16 5.27 -0.66 21.52
N LYS A 17 5.37 0.49 20.84
CA LYS A 17 6.56 0.89 20.09
C LYS A 17 7.64 1.29 21.10
N ILE A 18 8.79 0.63 21.04
CA ILE A 18 9.96 0.95 21.88
C ILE A 18 10.44 2.39 21.56
N PRO A 19 10.79 3.20 22.57
CA PRO A 19 11.34 4.54 22.35
C PRO A 19 12.64 4.51 21.53
N MET A 20 12.83 5.52 20.69
CA MET A 20 13.92 5.61 19.70
C MET A 20 15.34 5.75 20.31
N ASP A 21 15.45 5.96 21.62
CA ASP A 21 16.73 6.28 22.28
C ASP A 21 17.67 5.06 22.44
N ASP A 22 17.20 3.84 22.14
CA ASP A 22 17.97 2.59 22.31
C ASP A 22 18.64 2.06 21.01
N LEU A 23 18.72 2.87 19.94
CA LEU A 23 19.19 2.40 18.61
C LEU A 23 20.69 2.56 18.32
N ASP A 24 21.51 2.96 19.29
CA ASP A 24 22.93 3.29 19.07
C ASP A 24 23.89 2.06 18.97
N ASP A 25 23.41 0.82 19.06
CA ASP A 25 24.26 -0.40 19.01
C ASP A 25 24.13 -1.21 17.71
N TRP A 26 24.15 -0.54 16.54
CA TRP A 26 24.08 -1.19 15.22
C TRP A 26 25.39 -1.12 14.42
N THR A 27 26.55 -1.10 15.10
CA THR A 27 27.88 -1.12 14.45
C THR A 27 28.72 -2.36 14.77
N ARG A 28 28.09 -3.45 15.19
CA ARG A 28 28.78 -4.74 15.34
C ARG A 28 28.86 -5.45 13.98
N SER A 29 30.09 -5.77 13.57
CA SER A 29 30.39 -6.48 12.33
C SER A 29 29.97 -7.95 12.46
N ASP A 30 28.72 -8.25 12.14
CA ASP A 30 28.25 -9.63 12.16
C ASP A 30 28.52 -10.28 10.79
N SER A 31 29.23 -11.42 10.84
CA SER A 31 29.51 -12.28 9.69
C SER A 31 28.22 -12.69 8.99
N VAL A 32 28.29 -12.82 7.67
CA VAL A 32 27.15 -13.13 6.76
C VAL A 32 26.40 -14.44 7.13
N ASP A 33 26.98 -15.29 7.98
CA ASP A 33 26.40 -16.56 8.43
C ASP A 33 25.40 -16.45 9.61
N ASP A 34 25.28 -15.29 10.28
CA ASP A 34 24.41 -15.13 11.47
C ASP A 34 23.06 -14.43 11.21
N LEU A 35 22.70 -14.19 9.94
CA LEU A 35 21.41 -13.60 9.57
C LEU A 35 20.27 -14.64 9.51
N VAL A 36 20.09 -15.43 10.58
CA VAL A 36 18.83 -16.16 10.75
C VAL A 36 17.77 -15.11 11.09
N ASN A 37 16.80 -14.93 10.19
CA ASN A 37 15.70 -14.01 10.41
C ASN A 37 15.04 -14.34 11.76
N PRO A 38 15.09 -13.46 12.78
CA PRO A 38 14.59 -13.75 14.13
C PRO A 38 13.06 -13.99 14.16
N VAL A 39 12.36 -13.66 13.07
CA VAL A 39 10.95 -13.99 12.87
C VAL A 39 10.74 -15.48 12.58
N LEU A 40 11.71 -16.19 11.99
CA LEU A 40 11.57 -17.60 11.61
C LEU A 40 11.37 -18.49 12.83
N GLU A 41 12.24 -18.35 13.84
CA GLU A 41 12.09 -19.06 15.11
C GLU A 41 10.71 -18.74 15.70
N THR A 42 10.44 -17.46 16.00
CA THR A 42 9.18 -17.06 16.67
C THR A 42 7.91 -17.45 15.90
N SER A 43 7.97 -17.56 14.57
CA SER A 43 6.84 -17.98 13.72
C SER A 43 6.40 -19.42 13.94
N GLU A 44 7.31 -20.34 14.30
CA GLU A 44 6.98 -21.75 14.55
C GLU A 44 6.04 -21.92 15.75
N TRP A 45 6.15 -21.04 16.76
CA TRP A 45 5.33 -21.07 17.96
C TRP A 45 4.10 -20.15 17.88
N ALA A 46 4.11 -19.13 17.03
CA ALA A 46 3.03 -18.16 16.92
C ALA A 46 1.91 -18.57 15.95
N LEU A 47 2.21 -19.35 14.89
CA LEU A 47 1.22 -19.71 13.88
C LEU A 47 1.41 -21.14 13.37
N LYS A 48 0.44 -22.03 13.65
CA LYS A 48 0.32 -23.32 12.95
C LYS A 48 -0.70 -23.19 11.83
N ILE A 49 -0.24 -23.32 10.58
CA ILE A 49 -1.12 -23.36 9.42
C ILE A 49 -1.87 -24.70 9.42
N ASN A 50 -3.21 -24.67 9.44
CA ASN A 50 -4.03 -25.87 9.35
C ASN A 50 -4.14 -26.32 7.87
N PRO A 51 -3.52 -27.43 7.46
CA PRO A 51 -3.54 -27.87 6.06
C PRO A 51 -4.96 -28.23 5.56
N ASP A 52 -5.81 -28.79 6.42
CA ASP A 52 -7.21 -29.08 6.08
C ASP A 52 -8.01 -27.79 5.90
N GLY A 53 -7.73 -26.79 6.75
CA GLY A 53 -8.31 -25.44 6.62
C GLY A 53 -7.90 -24.76 5.31
N VAL A 54 -6.61 -24.83 4.94
CA VAL A 54 -6.10 -24.32 3.66
C VAL A 54 -6.77 -25.03 2.49
N LYS A 55 -6.86 -26.36 2.54
CA LYS A 55 -7.51 -27.15 1.49
C LYS A 55 -8.99 -26.80 1.34
N ALA A 56 -9.72 -26.68 2.45
CA ALA A 56 -11.12 -26.30 2.45
C ALA A 56 -11.32 -24.88 1.88
N ALA A 57 -10.50 -23.92 2.30
CA ALA A 57 -10.52 -22.55 1.78
C ALA A 57 -10.21 -22.52 0.26
N ALA A 58 -9.19 -23.24 -0.19
CA ALA A 58 -8.84 -23.33 -1.61
C ALA A 58 -9.98 -23.94 -2.46
N GLN A 59 -10.61 -25.02 -1.98
CA GLN A 59 -11.76 -25.63 -2.63
C GLN A 59 -12.95 -24.67 -2.71
N HIS A 60 -13.22 -23.94 -1.62
CA HIS A 60 -14.29 -22.94 -1.59
C HIS A 60 -14.05 -21.81 -2.58
N ILE A 61 -12.85 -21.21 -2.57
CA ILE A 61 -12.47 -20.14 -3.51
C ILE A 61 -12.57 -20.62 -4.95
N HIS A 62 -12.03 -21.80 -5.27
CA HIS A 62 -12.11 -22.37 -6.62
C HIS A 62 -13.57 -22.62 -7.07
N ALA A 63 -14.43 -23.12 -6.17
CA ALA A 63 -15.84 -23.30 -6.46
C ALA A 63 -16.55 -21.96 -6.74
N ARG A 64 -16.26 -20.91 -5.95
CA ARG A 64 -16.81 -19.56 -6.16
C ARG A 64 -16.29 -18.93 -7.45
N MET A 65 -14.99 -19.00 -7.73
CA MET A 65 -14.40 -18.49 -8.99
C MET A 65 -14.99 -19.14 -10.23
N ARG A 66 -15.45 -20.39 -10.14
CA ARG A 66 -16.15 -21.07 -11.23
C ARG A 66 -17.63 -20.73 -11.33
N ALA A 67 -18.30 -20.51 -10.19
CA ALA A 67 -19.74 -20.25 -10.12
C ALA A 67 -20.06 -18.78 -10.42
N GLU A 68 -19.18 -17.87 -10.02
CA GLU A 68 -19.27 -16.45 -10.31
C GLU A 68 -18.58 -16.17 -11.63
N SER A 69 -19.20 -15.36 -12.49
CA SER A 69 -18.57 -14.83 -13.70
C SER A 69 -17.56 -13.73 -13.34
N TYR A 70 -16.58 -14.04 -12.48
CA TYR A 70 -15.51 -13.14 -12.11
C TYR A 70 -14.47 -13.13 -13.24
N THR A 71 -14.56 -12.10 -14.08
CA THR A 71 -13.59 -11.88 -15.15
C THR A 71 -12.70 -10.69 -14.80
N PRO A 72 -11.48 -10.59 -15.36
CA PRO A 72 -10.65 -9.38 -15.23
C PRO A 72 -11.36 -8.10 -15.73
N HIS A 73 -12.44 -8.23 -16.51
CA HIS A 73 -13.27 -7.10 -16.91
C HIS A 73 -13.91 -6.38 -15.71
N THR A 74 -14.11 -7.07 -14.58
CA THR A 74 -14.58 -6.47 -13.32
C THR A 74 -13.63 -5.39 -12.79
N TRP A 75 -12.36 -5.36 -13.20
CA TRP A 75 -11.45 -4.25 -12.90
C TRP A 75 -12.00 -2.90 -13.36
N ARG A 76 -12.68 -2.88 -14.51
CA ARG A 76 -13.23 -1.66 -15.13
C ARG A 76 -14.44 -1.08 -14.37
N THR A 77 -15.00 -1.82 -13.42
CA THR A 77 -16.22 -1.37 -12.71
C THR A 77 -15.91 -0.39 -11.59
N HIS A 78 -14.66 -0.33 -11.12
CA HIS A 78 -14.31 0.62 -10.07
C HIS A 78 -13.97 1.99 -10.67
N PRO A 79 -14.66 3.07 -10.28
CA PRO A 79 -14.58 4.36 -10.97
C PRO A 79 -13.22 5.09 -10.85
N LEU A 80 -12.39 4.68 -9.89
CA LEU A 80 -11.04 5.20 -9.71
C LEU A 80 -10.00 4.53 -10.62
N HIS A 81 -10.28 3.36 -11.17
CA HIS A 81 -9.26 2.65 -11.95
C HIS A 81 -9.02 3.33 -13.30
N LEU A 82 -7.76 3.65 -13.60
CA LEU A 82 -7.35 3.84 -14.99
C LEU A 82 -7.53 2.52 -15.75
N CYS A 83 -8.13 2.62 -16.92
CA CYS A 83 -8.43 1.47 -17.77
C CYS A 83 -7.82 1.65 -19.16
N PRO A 84 -7.26 0.57 -19.75
CA PRO A 84 -6.82 0.61 -21.13
C PRO A 84 -8.03 0.72 -22.06
N PRO A 85 -7.83 1.02 -23.37
CA PRO A 85 -8.90 0.94 -24.35
C PRO A 85 -9.63 -0.41 -24.31
N ASP A 86 -10.90 -0.37 -24.71
CA ASP A 86 -11.72 -1.55 -24.96
C ASP A 86 -12.31 -1.44 -26.38
N PRO A 87 -11.91 -2.31 -27.34
CA PRO A 87 -11.02 -3.46 -27.18
C PRO A 87 -9.57 -3.07 -26.85
N TYR A 88 -8.83 -4.00 -26.24
CA TYR A 88 -7.42 -3.82 -25.90
C TYR A 88 -6.57 -3.54 -27.15
N ASP A 89 -5.69 -2.54 -27.05
CA ASP A 89 -4.71 -2.18 -28.07
C ASP A 89 -3.34 -1.90 -27.40
N PRO A 90 -2.30 -2.70 -27.66
CA PRO A 90 -0.97 -2.48 -27.09
C PRO A 90 -0.28 -1.21 -27.59
N THR A 91 -0.72 -0.64 -28.70
CA THR A 91 -0.12 0.54 -29.34
C THR A 91 -0.76 1.86 -28.89
N ASP A 92 -1.93 1.81 -28.25
CA ASP A 92 -2.60 2.97 -27.70
C ASP A 92 -1.86 3.50 -26.46
N SER A 93 -1.63 4.81 -26.41
CA SER A 93 -0.92 5.46 -25.30
C SER A 93 -1.61 5.27 -23.94
N ARG A 94 -2.94 5.09 -23.93
CA ARG A 94 -3.72 4.81 -22.71
C ARG A 94 -3.42 3.43 -22.12
N THR A 95 -3.00 2.47 -22.96
CA THR A 95 -2.55 1.17 -22.47
C THR A 95 -1.28 1.34 -21.65
N ARG A 96 -0.29 2.07 -22.19
CA ARG A 96 0.94 2.37 -21.47
C ARG A 96 0.68 3.16 -20.19
N ALA A 97 -0.13 4.22 -20.26
CA ALA A 97 -0.50 5.02 -19.10
C ALA A 97 -1.16 4.19 -17.99
N THR A 98 -2.04 3.25 -18.36
CA THR A 98 -2.68 2.35 -17.41
C THR A 98 -1.68 1.41 -16.75
N LEU A 99 -0.71 0.87 -17.51
CA LEU A 99 0.32 -0.01 -16.98
C LEU A 99 1.28 0.72 -16.04
N ASP A 100 1.72 1.92 -16.39
CA ASP A 100 2.59 2.75 -15.53
C ASP A 100 1.87 3.12 -14.22
N TRP A 101 0.59 3.50 -14.31
CA TRP A 101 -0.25 3.76 -13.13
C TRP A 101 -0.42 2.52 -12.26
N LEU A 102 -0.76 1.37 -12.87
CA LEU A 102 -0.98 0.11 -12.16
C LEU A 102 0.29 -0.33 -11.44
N PHE A 103 1.43 -0.26 -12.13
CA PHE A 103 2.74 -0.61 -11.58
C PHE A 103 3.08 0.25 -10.36
N LEU A 104 2.90 1.58 -10.45
CA LEU A 104 3.17 2.48 -9.33
C LEU A 104 2.24 2.19 -8.15
N VAL A 105 0.93 2.09 -8.38
CA VAL A 105 -0.06 1.78 -7.33
C VAL A 105 0.28 0.46 -6.66
N SER A 106 0.57 -0.59 -7.43
CA SER A 106 0.96 -1.90 -6.88
C SER A 106 2.24 -1.84 -6.05
N SER A 107 3.24 -1.09 -6.50
CA SER A 107 4.52 -0.93 -5.77
C SER A 107 4.36 -0.21 -4.44
N LEU A 108 3.31 0.60 -4.31
CA LEU A 108 3.02 1.39 -3.11
C LEU A 108 1.88 0.77 -2.27
N ASN A 109 1.37 -0.42 -2.63
CA ASN A 109 0.22 -1.04 -1.96
C ASN A 109 0.60 -1.74 -0.64
N PHE A 110 1.04 -0.97 0.36
CA PHE A 110 1.39 -1.46 1.69
C PHE A 110 1.01 -0.47 2.80
N SER A 111 0.93 -0.96 4.04
CA SER A 111 0.76 -0.16 5.27
C SER A 111 -0.43 0.81 5.29
N PHE A 112 -1.64 0.27 5.22
CA PHE A 112 -2.90 1.04 5.29
C PHE A 112 -3.66 0.93 6.62
N TRP A 113 -3.16 0.13 7.56
CA TRP A 113 -3.74 -0.03 8.88
C TRP A 113 -3.59 1.26 9.70
N SER A 114 -4.62 1.63 10.46
CA SER A 114 -4.66 2.84 11.28
C SER A 114 -5.33 2.54 12.61
N GLU A 115 -4.82 3.14 13.68
CA GLU A 115 -5.44 3.10 15.02
C GLU A 115 -6.75 3.91 15.07
N LEU A 116 -6.98 4.76 14.07
CA LEU A 116 -8.17 5.59 13.90
C LEU A 116 -9.17 4.96 12.92
N GLU A 117 -9.11 3.64 12.69
CA GLU A 117 -10.06 2.93 11.83
C GLU A 117 -11.52 3.23 12.23
N GLY A 118 -12.37 3.50 11.23
CA GLY A 118 -13.76 3.94 11.44
C GLY A 118 -13.94 5.38 11.94
N ARG A 119 -12.87 6.12 12.25
CA ARG A 119 -12.93 7.52 12.68
C ARG A 119 -12.70 8.50 11.53
N PRO A 120 -13.30 9.70 11.57
CA PRO A 120 -13.18 10.69 10.50
C PRO A 120 -11.83 11.40 10.43
N ASP A 121 -10.99 11.24 11.45
CA ASP A 121 -9.67 11.86 11.59
C ASP A 121 -8.51 10.94 11.17
N ARG A 122 -8.79 9.72 10.70
CA ARG A 122 -7.77 8.87 10.07
C ARG A 122 -7.21 9.47 8.78
N TYR A 123 -6.09 8.95 8.30
CA TYR A 123 -5.53 9.31 7.01
C TYR A 123 -6.55 9.02 5.90
N ALA A 124 -6.85 10.06 5.14
CA ALA A 124 -7.76 10.00 4.03
C ALA A 124 -7.33 10.97 2.92
N VAL A 125 -7.81 10.72 1.71
CA VAL A 125 -7.56 11.58 0.55
C VAL A 125 -8.90 12.02 -0.04
N ALA A 126 -9.05 13.32 -0.22
CA ALA A 126 -10.21 13.90 -0.88
C ALA A 126 -9.94 14.03 -2.38
N TRP A 127 -10.75 13.35 -3.19
CA TRP A 127 -10.73 13.47 -4.65
C TRP A 127 -12.15 13.33 -5.25
N ARG A 128 -12.29 13.33 -6.58
CA ARG A 128 -13.56 13.04 -7.24
C ARG A 128 -13.95 11.57 -7.08
N ALA A 129 -15.24 11.27 -7.23
CA ALA A 129 -15.80 9.92 -7.17
C ALA A 129 -15.41 9.02 -8.36
N GLY A 130 -14.51 9.49 -9.23
CA GLY A 130 -14.07 8.85 -10.46
C GLY A 130 -13.49 9.89 -11.43
N TRP A 131 -13.11 9.42 -12.62
CA TRP A 131 -12.52 10.25 -13.67
C TRP A 131 -13.50 11.12 -14.46
N ASP A 132 -14.81 10.97 -14.25
CA ASP A 132 -15.82 11.88 -14.78
C ASP A 132 -15.62 13.30 -14.20
N PRO A 133 -15.46 14.35 -15.05
CA PRO A 133 -15.31 15.73 -14.59
C PRO A 133 -16.43 16.21 -13.66
N ASP A 134 -17.65 15.70 -13.84
CA ASP A 134 -18.83 16.06 -13.06
C ASP A 134 -19.04 15.15 -11.83
N ALA A 135 -18.12 14.19 -11.59
CA ALA A 135 -18.21 13.32 -10.44
C ALA A 135 -18.17 14.11 -9.12
N PRO A 136 -19.03 13.77 -8.14
CA PRO A 136 -19.02 14.42 -6.84
C PRO A 136 -17.70 14.18 -6.11
N ARG A 137 -17.39 15.02 -5.13
CA ARG A 137 -16.22 14.81 -4.26
C ARG A 137 -16.49 13.68 -3.28
N ALA A 138 -15.47 12.85 -3.04
CA ALA A 138 -15.47 11.75 -2.09
C ALA A 138 -14.21 11.78 -1.22
N ILE A 139 -14.29 11.10 -0.07
CA ILE A 139 -13.18 10.90 0.86
C ILE A 139 -12.82 9.42 0.84
N TYR A 140 -11.55 9.13 0.58
CA TYR A 140 -11.03 7.77 0.43
C TYR A 140 -10.07 7.43 1.55
N THR A 141 -10.19 6.22 2.08
CA THR A 141 -9.34 5.68 3.14
C THR A 141 -8.75 4.33 2.70
N GLY A 142 -7.78 3.82 3.46
CA GLY A 142 -7.13 2.55 3.16
C GLY A 142 -6.47 2.54 1.77
N TYR A 143 -6.54 1.41 1.06
CA TYR A 143 -6.04 1.29 -0.31
C TYR A 143 -6.56 2.39 -1.26
N TRP A 144 -7.84 2.74 -1.14
CA TRP A 144 -8.45 3.75 -2.02
C TRP A 144 -7.87 5.15 -1.81
N SER A 145 -7.30 5.44 -0.64
CA SER A 145 -6.61 6.71 -0.42
C SER A 145 -5.32 6.83 -1.24
N LEU A 146 -4.59 5.72 -1.44
CA LEU A 146 -3.43 5.67 -2.34
C LEU A 146 -3.86 5.95 -3.78
N VAL A 147 -4.87 5.21 -4.25
CA VAL A 147 -5.39 5.38 -5.61
C VAL A 147 -5.83 6.82 -5.86
N ALA A 148 -6.66 7.37 -4.96
CA ALA A 148 -7.14 8.74 -5.07
C ALA A 148 -6.01 9.78 -5.01
N ALA A 149 -4.92 9.52 -4.29
CA ALA A 149 -3.76 10.43 -4.26
C ALA A 149 -3.03 10.47 -5.61
N ILE A 150 -2.81 9.31 -6.23
CA ILE A 150 -2.17 9.19 -7.55
C ILE A 150 -3.06 9.83 -8.62
N ASP A 151 -4.35 9.53 -8.63
CA ASP A 151 -5.29 10.08 -9.60
C ASP A 151 -5.43 11.60 -9.47
N ARG A 152 -5.48 12.11 -8.23
CA ARG A 152 -5.47 13.55 -7.95
C ARG A 152 -4.20 14.23 -8.46
N ALA A 153 -3.04 13.59 -8.35
CA ALA A 153 -1.80 14.15 -8.86
C ALA A 153 -1.82 14.26 -10.39
N LEU A 154 -2.32 13.22 -11.08
CA LEU A 154 -2.50 13.23 -12.53
C LEU A 154 -3.50 14.31 -12.96
N ASP A 155 -4.61 14.48 -12.23
CA ASP A 155 -5.60 15.55 -12.43
C ASP A 155 -5.01 16.96 -12.22
N GLU A 156 -4.04 17.09 -11.31
CA GLU A 156 -3.25 18.32 -11.09
C GLU A 156 -2.15 18.54 -12.13
N GLY A 157 -2.02 17.66 -13.13
CA GLY A 157 -1.01 17.74 -14.18
C GLY A 157 0.40 17.29 -13.74
N ILE A 158 0.51 16.59 -12.61
CA ILE A 158 1.77 16.02 -12.13
C ILE A 158 1.92 14.64 -12.78
N PRO A 159 2.96 14.38 -13.59
CA PRO A 159 3.17 13.08 -14.24
C PRO A 159 3.73 12.04 -13.25
N ILE A 160 3.07 11.84 -12.12
CA ILE A 160 3.59 11.06 -10.99
C ILE A 160 3.77 9.56 -11.30
N THR A 161 3.16 9.08 -12.39
CA THR A 161 3.28 7.69 -12.87
C THR A 161 4.42 7.48 -13.85
N ASP A 162 5.07 8.54 -14.34
CA ASP A 162 6.22 8.42 -15.24
C ASP A 162 7.49 8.02 -14.46
N PRO A 163 8.11 6.84 -14.72
CA PRO A 163 9.32 6.41 -14.03
C PRO A 163 10.48 7.38 -14.18
N ALA A 164 10.64 8.03 -15.34
CA ALA A 164 11.70 9.01 -15.52
C ALA A 164 11.47 10.28 -14.70
N PHE A 165 10.21 10.61 -14.41
CA PHE A 165 9.85 11.73 -13.56
C PHE A 165 10.13 11.43 -12.10
N TYR A 166 9.60 10.33 -11.56
CA TYR A 166 9.77 10.01 -10.15
C TYR A 166 11.14 9.42 -9.82
N ALA A 167 11.97 9.03 -10.79
CA ALA A 167 13.38 8.72 -10.57
C ALA A 167 14.22 9.96 -10.20
N ASP A 168 13.87 11.13 -10.73
CA ASP A 168 14.69 12.34 -10.66
C ASP A 168 14.26 13.25 -9.49
N PRO A 169 15.09 13.44 -8.45
CA PRO A 169 14.76 14.32 -7.33
C PRO A 169 14.66 15.81 -7.69
N VAL A 170 15.22 16.24 -8.83
CA VAL A 170 15.13 17.63 -9.31
C VAL A 170 13.77 17.87 -9.95
N ARG A 171 13.32 16.97 -10.83
CA ARG A 171 12.00 17.07 -11.48
C ARG A 171 10.85 16.74 -10.54
N CYS A 172 11.06 15.77 -9.66
CA CYS A 172 10.07 15.30 -8.70
C CYS A 172 10.68 15.34 -7.30
N PRO A 173 10.78 16.51 -6.63
CA PRO A 173 11.35 16.59 -5.30
C PRO A 173 10.46 15.92 -4.25
N ASP A 174 11.02 15.50 -3.12
CA ASP A 174 10.28 14.82 -2.05
C ASP A 174 9.12 15.67 -1.49
N ALA A 175 9.27 17.00 -1.52
CA ALA A 175 8.19 17.92 -1.17
C ALA A 175 6.99 17.83 -2.13
N LEU A 176 7.22 17.57 -3.42
CA LEU A 176 6.16 17.35 -4.40
C LEU A 176 5.47 16.00 -4.14
N ILE A 177 6.23 14.94 -3.82
CA ILE A 177 5.65 13.65 -3.46
C ILE A 177 4.85 13.75 -2.16
N THR A 178 5.34 14.53 -1.18
CA THR A 178 4.60 14.86 0.06
C THR A 178 3.29 15.57 -0.27
N HIS A 179 3.31 16.52 -1.20
CA HIS A 179 2.10 17.20 -1.69
C HIS A 179 1.13 16.23 -2.38
N VAL A 180 1.61 15.27 -3.17
CA VAL A 180 0.76 14.23 -3.80
C VAL A 180 0.00 13.45 -2.73
N PHE A 181 0.70 12.99 -1.68
CA PHE A 181 0.11 12.20 -0.60
C PHE A 181 -0.50 13.03 0.54
N ARG A 182 -0.68 14.34 0.36
CA ARG A 182 -1.23 15.21 1.40
C ARG A 182 -2.62 14.73 1.85
N PRO A 183 -2.88 14.75 3.17
CA PRO A 183 -4.15 14.27 3.72
C PRO A 183 -5.32 15.20 3.38
N ALA A 184 -6.54 14.69 3.53
CA ALA A 184 -7.75 15.49 3.55
C ALA A 184 -7.77 16.41 4.80
N PRO A 185 -8.45 17.57 4.77
CA PRO A 185 -8.36 18.56 5.86
C PRO A 185 -8.74 18.08 7.26
N ARG A 186 -9.54 17.02 7.38
CA ARG A 186 -9.99 16.47 8.67
C ARG A 186 -9.07 15.39 9.25
N SER A 187 -8.12 14.88 8.45
CA SER A 187 -7.21 13.83 8.87
C SER A 187 -6.14 14.39 9.81
N ALA A 188 -5.97 13.74 10.96
CA ALA A 188 -4.89 13.97 11.91
C ALA A 188 -3.62 13.15 11.56
N GLU A 189 -3.77 12.11 10.74
CA GLU A 189 -2.67 11.27 10.27
C GLU A 189 -2.16 11.73 8.90
N SER A 190 -0.88 11.44 8.63
CA SER A 190 -0.28 11.48 7.30
C SER A 190 -0.18 10.09 6.71
N ILE A 191 0.18 9.97 5.43
CA ILE A 191 0.35 8.65 4.82
C ILE A 191 1.44 7.87 5.58
N PRO A 192 1.18 6.62 6.01
CA PRO A 192 2.19 5.82 6.66
C PRO A 192 3.37 5.55 5.72
N LEU A 193 4.58 5.56 6.28
CA LEU A 193 5.83 5.17 5.61
C LEU A 193 6.13 5.98 4.34
N LEU A 194 5.87 7.30 4.37
CA LEU A 194 6.12 8.18 3.21
C LEU A 194 7.57 8.09 2.69
N HIS A 195 8.56 8.06 3.58
CA HIS A 195 9.97 7.95 3.18
C HIS A 195 10.26 6.63 2.44
N GLN A 196 9.70 5.52 2.90
CA GLN A 196 9.84 4.22 2.22
C GLN A 196 9.14 4.23 0.86
N ARG A 197 7.97 4.87 0.74
CA ARG A 197 7.29 5.05 -0.55
C ARG A 197 8.15 5.84 -1.53
N ILE A 198 8.74 6.95 -1.09
CA ILE A 198 9.66 7.75 -1.91
C ILE A 198 10.85 6.89 -2.34
N ALA A 199 11.49 6.16 -1.42
CA ALA A 199 12.62 5.30 -1.74
C ALA A 199 12.27 4.23 -2.80
N ILE A 200 11.10 3.58 -2.66
CA ILE A 200 10.58 2.62 -3.65
C ILE A 200 10.35 3.29 -5.01
N MET A 201 9.75 4.49 -5.03
CA MET A 201 9.59 5.26 -6.27
C MET A 201 10.95 5.51 -6.92
N ARG A 202 11.95 6.00 -6.18
CA ARG A 202 13.29 6.25 -6.73
C ARG A 202 13.91 4.98 -7.31
N GLN A 203 13.90 3.90 -6.54
CA GLN A 203 14.49 2.63 -6.95
C GLN A 203 13.81 2.07 -8.20
N ASN A 204 12.47 2.04 -8.20
CA ASN A 204 11.70 1.58 -9.35
C ASN A 204 11.99 2.42 -10.59
N GLY A 205 12.06 3.74 -10.44
CA GLY A 205 12.30 4.66 -11.55
C GLY A 205 13.68 4.44 -12.15
N LEU A 206 14.71 4.31 -11.30
CA LEU A 206 16.07 3.99 -11.74
C LEU A 206 16.15 2.65 -12.49
N ILE A 207 15.46 1.61 -12.00
CA ILE A 207 15.45 0.29 -12.64
C ILE A 207 14.70 0.32 -13.97
N LEU A 208 13.52 0.93 -14.02
CA LEU A 208 12.69 0.98 -15.23
C LEU A 208 13.28 1.89 -16.31
N CYS A 209 14.08 2.88 -15.93
CA CYS A 209 14.78 3.77 -16.85
C CYS A 209 16.20 3.31 -17.18
N ALA A 210 16.71 2.25 -16.54
CA ALA A 210 17.98 1.66 -16.93
C ALA A 210 17.86 1.13 -18.35
N VAL A 211 18.78 1.53 -19.23
CA VAL A 211 18.90 0.95 -20.56
C VAL A 211 19.45 -0.47 -20.37
N SER A 212 18.69 -1.47 -20.80
CA SER A 212 19.24 -2.81 -20.98
C SER A 212 20.16 -2.77 -22.21
N ASP A 213 21.46 -2.95 -21.99
CA ASP A 213 22.44 -3.22 -23.05
C ASP A 213 22.09 -4.48 -23.86
#